data_AF-A0A257QLC3-F1
#
_entry.id   AF-A0A257QLC3-F1
#
_cell.length_a   1.000
_cell.length_b   1.000
_cell.length_c   1.000
_cell.angle_alpha   90.00
_cell.angle_beta   90.00
_cell.angle_gamma   90.00
#
_symmetry.space_group_name_H-M   'P 1'
#
loop_
_entity.id
_entity.type
_entity.pdbx_description
1 polymer ?
#
loop_
_entity_poly.entity_id
_entity_poly.type
_entity_poly.pdbx_seq_one_letter_code
_entity_poly.pdbx_strand_id
1 'polypeptide(L)'
;MSEGEALANRLDESIMLIAPKLDQRLWVLDTVVTLAPLLGLFGTIIGMFHAFSVLASPGHAPADVTAGVADALVATAFGIFIAMLGLSAFNALNNQVRIILHQLDTLKIMIINRTDGTPMISARPNGAAVRTGSPAMQNA
;
A
#
# COMPACT_ATOMS: atom_id res chain seq x y z
N MET A 1 15.77 -11.19 -32.62
CA MET A 1 15.21 -10.26 -31.62
C MET A 1 14.35 -9.29 -32.39
N SER A 2 13.03 -9.35 -32.23
CA SER A 2 12.14 -8.38 -32.90
C SER A 2 12.35 -7.01 -32.25
N GLU A 3 12.14 -5.93 -33.01
CA GLU A 3 12.30 -4.57 -32.47
C GLU A 3 11.37 -4.30 -31.27
N GLY A 4 10.21 -4.98 -31.21
CA GLY A 4 9.26 -4.94 -30.09
C GLY A 4 9.82 -5.54 -28.79
N GLU A 5 10.56 -6.66 -28.86
CA GLU A 5 11.20 -7.29 -27.70
C GLU A 5 12.29 -6.38 -27.09
N ALA A 6 13.09 -5.73 -27.94
CA ALA A 6 14.12 -4.79 -27.48
C ALA A 6 13.50 -3.56 -26.81
N LEU A 7 12.38 -3.05 -27.32
CA LEU A 7 11.64 -1.95 -26.72
C LEU A 7 11.01 -2.36 -25.38
N ALA A 8 10.38 -3.54 -25.31
CA ALA A 8 9.77 -4.07 -24.09
C ALA A 8 10.78 -4.17 -22.94
N ASN A 9 11.98 -4.70 -23.21
CA ASN A 9 13.05 -4.82 -22.23
C ASN A 9 13.51 -3.44 -21.71
N ARG A 10 13.62 -2.43 -22.59
CA ARG A 10 14.02 -1.07 -22.19
C ARG A 10 12.94 -0.36 -21.37
N LEU A 11 11.66 -0.62 -21.66
CA LEU A 11 10.56 -0.10 -20.83
C LEU A 11 10.54 -0.76 -19.45
N ASP A 12 10.75 -2.07 -19.36
CA ASP A 12 10.89 -2.77 -18.07
C ASP A 12 12.03 -2.21 -17.23
N GLU A 13 13.20 -2.05 -17.86
CA GLU A 13 14.35 -1.44 -17.20
C GLU A 13 14.02 -0.03 -16.68
N SER A 14 13.32 0.78 -17.48
CA SER A 14 12.92 2.13 -17.09
C SER A 14 11.93 2.12 -15.91
N ILE A 15 10.92 1.24 -15.92
CA ILE A 15 9.94 1.11 -14.83
C ILE A 15 10.65 0.65 -13.55
N MET A 16 11.57 -0.31 -13.65
CA MET A 16 12.33 -0.83 -12.52
C MET A 16 13.27 0.22 -11.89
N LEU A 17 13.74 1.19 -12.66
CA LEU A 17 14.53 2.33 -12.16
C LEU A 17 13.66 3.42 -11.50
N ILE A 18 12.38 3.52 -11.86
CA ILE A 18 11.45 4.55 -11.34
C ILE A 18 10.75 4.07 -10.07
N ALA A 19 10.36 2.79 -10.00
CA ALA A 19 9.63 2.23 -8.85
C ALA A 19 10.30 2.51 -7.49
N PRO A 20 11.62 2.31 -7.30
CA PRO A 20 12.28 2.58 -6.03
C PRO A 20 12.24 4.07 -5.63
N LYS A 21 12.21 4.99 -6.61
CA LYS A 21 12.16 6.43 -6.35
C LYS A 21 10.79 6.87 -5.83
N LEU A 22 9.72 6.16 -6.22
CA LEU A 22 8.38 6.37 -5.69
C LEU A 22 8.29 5.85 -4.24
N ASP A 23 8.92 4.73 -3.95
CA ASP A 23 8.95 4.12 -2.61
C ASP A 23 9.89 4.86 -1.63
N GLN A 24 10.95 5.52 -2.12
CA GLN A 24 11.94 6.21 -1.28
C GLN A 24 11.38 7.35 -0.42
N ARG A 25 10.17 7.84 -0.69
CA ARG A 25 9.52 8.82 0.21
C ARG A 25 8.58 8.16 1.22
N LEU A 26 8.14 6.94 0.93
CA LEU A 26 7.20 6.19 1.77
C LEU A 26 7.89 5.54 2.98
N TRP A 27 9.16 5.13 2.87
CA TRP A 27 9.86 4.48 3.99
C TRP A 27 10.00 5.38 5.23
N VAL A 28 10.17 6.69 5.04
CA VAL A 28 10.22 7.65 6.17
C VAL A 28 8.88 7.68 6.88
N LEU A 29 7.78 7.70 6.12
CA LEU A 29 6.44 7.73 6.66
C LEU A 29 6.11 6.43 7.40
N ASP A 30 6.48 5.27 6.84
CA ASP A 30 6.39 3.97 7.49
C ASP A 30 7.16 3.93 8.82
N THR A 31 8.38 4.46 8.82
CA THR A 31 9.20 4.57 10.03
C THR A 31 8.52 5.45 11.09
N VAL A 32 7.92 6.58 10.71
CA VAL A 32 7.19 7.44 11.65
C VAL A 32 5.96 6.73 12.21
N VAL A 33 5.21 6.02 11.37
CA VAL A 33 4.00 5.28 11.79
C VAL A 33 4.34 4.18 12.79
N THR A 34 5.46 3.49 12.60
CA THR A 34 5.92 2.42 13.50
C THR A 34 6.56 2.97 14.78
N LEU A 35 7.26 4.11 14.72
CA LEU A 35 7.88 4.74 15.89
C LEU A 35 6.90 5.53 16.77
N ALA A 36 5.84 6.11 16.21
CA ALA A 36 4.93 6.97 16.96
C ALA A 36 4.29 6.30 18.21
N PRO A 37 3.82 5.04 18.15
CA PRO A 37 3.32 4.33 19.33
C PRO A 37 4.42 4.05 20.36
N LEU A 38 5.64 3.74 19.89
CA LEU A 38 6.79 3.48 20.77
C LEU A 38 7.20 4.74 21.52
N LEU A 39 7.14 5.91 20.87
CA LEU A 39 7.36 7.20 21.52
C LEU A 39 6.26 7.54 22.54
N GLY A 40 5.00 7.21 22.25
CA GLY A 40 3.91 7.35 23.21
C GLY A 40 4.10 6.49 24.46
N LEU A 41 4.50 5.23 24.26
CA LEU A 41 4.86 4.33 25.35
C LEU A 41 6.07 4.86 26.14
N PHE A 42 7.10 5.36 25.46
CA PHE A 42 8.25 5.99 26.12
C PHE A 42 7.84 7.20 26.98
N GLY A 43 6.88 8.01 26.50
CA GLY A 43 6.29 9.09 27.28
C GLY A 43 5.63 8.61 28.57
N THR A 44 4.99 7.43 28.58
CA THR A 44 4.45 6.85 29.83
C THR A 44 5.55 6.53 30.83
N ILE A 45 6.70 6.03 30.37
CA ILE A 45 7.82 5.67 31.22
C ILE A 45 8.36 6.93 31.92
N ILE A 46 8.50 8.02 31.17
CA ILE A 46 8.93 9.31 31.74
C ILE A 46 7.89 9.86 32.72
N GLY A 47 6.60 9.86 32.36
CA GLY A 47 5.54 10.39 33.22
C GLY A 47 5.42 9.62 34.53
N MET A 48 5.49 8.29 34.48
CA MET A 48 5.50 7.43 35.67
C MET A 48 6.76 7.62 36.51
N PHE A 49 7.93 7.79 35.89
CA PHE A 49 9.16 8.12 36.59
C PHE A 49 9.03 9.43 37.38
N HIS A 50 8.46 10.46 36.76
CA HIS A 50 8.22 11.75 37.42
C HIS A 50 7.21 11.61 38.57
N ALA A 51 6.11 10.89 38.36
CA ALA A 51 5.11 10.63 39.39
C ALA A 51 5.70 9.94 40.64
N PHE A 52 6.60 8.96 40.44
CA PHE A 52 7.28 8.29 41.56
C PHE A 52 8.32 9.18 42.24
N SER A 53 9.00 10.06 41.51
CA SER A 53 9.96 11.01 42.10
C SER A 53 9.28 12.03 43.04
N VAL A 54 8.08 12.47 42.66
CA VAL A 54 7.21 13.34 43.47
C VAL A 54 6.74 12.60 44.72
N LEU A 55 6.34 11.33 44.59
CA LEU A 55 5.93 10.51 45.74
C LEU A 55 7.07 10.23 46.73
N ALA A 56 8.31 10.11 46.24
CA ALA A 56 9.48 9.87 47.09
C ALA A 56 9.89 11.07 47.96
N SER A 57 9.38 12.27 47.64
CA SER A 57 9.66 13.49 48.40
C SER A 57 8.67 13.65 49.58
N PRO A 58 9.16 13.87 50.82
CA PRO A 58 8.29 14.04 51.97
C PRO A 58 7.39 15.27 51.84
N GLY A 59 6.09 15.11 52.06
CA GLY A 59 5.12 16.23 52.14
C GLY A 59 4.30 16.52 50.88
N HIS A 60 4.38 15.69 49.84
CA HIS A 60 3.58 15.86 48.61
C HIS A 60 2.18 15.22 48.74
N ALA A 61 1.19 15.81 48.07
CA ALA A 61 -0.18 15.33 48.13
C ALA A 61 -0.36 14.11 47.21
N PRO A 62 -1.24 13.14 47.55
CA PRO A 62 -1.57 12.03 46.64
C PRO A 62 -2.07 12.49 45.26
N ALA A 63 -2.64 13.69 45.19
CA ALA A 63 -3.11 14.31 43.96
C ALA A 63 -1.98 14.56 42.94
N ASP A 64 -0.77 14.89 43.40
CA ASP A 64 0.37 15.22 42.53
C ASP A 64 0.86 13.98 41.75
N VAL A 65 0.78 12.81 42.38
CA VAL A 65 1.09 11.53 41.74
C VAL A 65 0.04 11.19 40.69
N THR A 66 -1.25 11.38 41.00
CA THR A 66 -2.33 11.11 40.04
C THR A 66 -2.26 12.03 38.81
N ALA A 67 -1.74 13.25 38.96
CA ALA A 67 -1.48 14.14 37.83
C ALA A 67 -0.38 13.57 36.90
N GLY A 68 0.75 13.10 37.45
CA GLY A 68 1.82 12.49 36.64
C GLY A 68 1.38 11.23 35.89
N VAL A 69 0.47 10.44 36.47
CA VAL A 69 -0.15 9.29 35.78
C VAL A 69 -1.08 9.75 34.65
N ALA A 70 -1.84 10.83 34.84
CA ALA A 70 -2.68 11.39 33.78
C ALA A 70 -1.84 11.88 32.60
N ASP A 71 -0.74 12.59 32.86
CA ASP A 71 0.20 13.04 31.82
C ASP A 71 0.80 11.87 31.02
N ALA A 72 1.14 10.77 31.71
CA ALA A 72 1.62 9.54 31.08
C ALA A 72 0.57 8.96 30.10
N LEU A 73 -0.70 8.89 30.51
CA LEU A 73 -1.79 8.38 29.66
C LEU A 73 -2.02 9.26 28.43
N VAL A 74 -1.96 10.59 28.60
CA VAL A 74 -2.08 11.54 27.50
C VAL A 74 -0.97 11.34 26.46
N ALA A 75 0.27 11.09 26.91
CA ALA A 75 1.39 10.81 26.00
C ALA A 75 1.14 9.57 25.12
N THR A 76 0.54 8.51 25.66
CA THR A 76 0.16 7.31 24.88
C THR A 76 -0.93 7.62 23.87
N ALA A 77 -1.95 8.35 24.30
CA ALA A 77 -3.06 8.73 23.44
C ALA A 77 -2.56 9.51 22.21
N PHE A 78 -1.63 10.44 22.40
CA PHE A 78 -1.00 11.17 21.30
C PHE A 78 -0.14 10.27 20.40
N GLY A 79 0.66 9.36 20.95
CA GLY A 79 1.46 8.42 20.15
C GLY A 79 0.61 7.53 19.24
N ILE A 80 -0.51 7.01 19.76
CA ILE A 80 -1.47 6.23 18.98
C ILE A 80 -2.21 7.10 17.96
N PHE A 81 -2.62 8.31 18.35
CA PHE A 81 -3.33 9.23 17.46
C PHE A 81 -2.48 9.61 16.24
N ILE A 82 -1.21 9.96 16.45
CA ILE A 82 -0.25 10.27 15.38
C ILE A 82 -0.04 9.04 14.49
N ALA A 83 0.09 7.84 15.07
CA ALA A 83 0.25 6.60 14.33
C ALA A 83 -0.98 6.30 13.44
N MET A 84 -2.20 6.50 13.94
CA MET A 84 -3.43 6.32 13.17
C MET A 84 -3.51 7.26 11.96
N LEU A 85 -3.22 8.55 12.16
CA LEU A 85 -3.22 9.52 11.06
C LEU A 85 -2.12 9.21 10.04
N GLY A 86 -0.92 8.90 10.52
CA GLY A 86 0.20 8.51 9.67
C GLY A 86 -0.09 7.25 8.86
N LEU A 87 -0.67 6.22 9.47
CA LEU A 87 -1.01 4.96 8.80
C LEU A 87 -2.06 5.18 7.71
N SER A 88 -3.05 6.04 7.99
CA SER A 88 -4.08 6.40 7.01
C SER A 88 -3.47 7.10 5.79
N ALA A 89 -2.56 8.06 6.02
CA ALA A 89 -1.83 8.73 4.95
C ALA A 89 -0.91 7.78 4.19
N PHE A 90 -0.14 6.94 4.90
CA PHE A 90 0.76 5.95 4.31
C PHE A 90 0.02 5.00 3.36
N ASN A 91 -1.12 4.45 3.80
CA ASN A 91 -1.93 3.58 2.95
C ASN A 91 -2.45 4.32 1.71
N ALA A 92 -2.90 5.56 1.85
CA ALA A 92 -3.36 6.35 0.70
C ALA A 92 -2.23 6.58 -0.31
N LEU A 93 -1.05 7.03 0.14
CA LEU A 93 0.09 7.28 -0.75
C LEU A 93 0.61 6.00 -1.39
N ASN A 94 0.71 4.91 -0.63
CA ASN A 94 1.14 3.61 -1.15
C ASN A 94 0.18 3.09 -2.23
N ASN A 95 -1.14 3.29 -2.04
CA ASN A 95 -2.12 2.98 -3.07
C ASN A 95 -1.92 3.83 -4.34
N GLN A 96 -1.62 5.13 -4.21
CA GLN A 96 -1.33 5.99 -5.36
C GLN A 96 -0.09 5.51 -6.13
N VAL A 97 0.98 5.13 -5.45
CA VAL A 97 2.18 4.56 -6.09
C VAL A 97 1.85 3.29 -6.86
N ARG A 98 1.07 2.38 -6.26
CA ARG A 98 0.61 1.15 -6.91
C ARG A 98 -0.21 1.43 -8.18
N ILE A 99 -1.11 2.40 -8.13
CA ILE A 99 -1.91 2.80 -9.30
C ILE A 99 -1.00 3.33 -10.42
N ILE A 100 -0.03 4.17 -10.10
CA ILE A 100 0.92 4.72 -11.08
C ILE A 100 1.73 3.60 -11.75
N LEU A 101 2.24 2.64 -10.96
CA LEU A 101 2.96 1.48 -11.51
C LEU A 101 2.08 0.63 -12.44
N HIS A 102 0.84 0.34 -12.04
CA HIS A 102 -0.11 -0.37 -12.88
C HIS A 102 -0.43 0.37 -14.19
N GLN A 103 -0.52 1.70 -14.16
CA GLN A 103 -0.71 2.51 -15.35
C GLN A 103 0.50 2.41 -16.28
N LEU A 104 1.73 2.45 -15.75
CA LEU A 104 2.95 2.29 -16.54
C LEU A 104 3.01 0.90 -17.22
N ASP A 105 2.66 -0.17 -16.52
CA ASP A 105 2.60 -1.52 -17.09
C ASP A 105 1.54 -1.64 -18.19
N THR A 106 0.37 -1.02 -17.98
CA THR A 106 -0.71 -1.02 -18.98
C THR A 106 -0.30 -0.25 -20.24
N LEU A 107 0.35 0.91 -20.07
CA LEU A 107 0.88 1.70 -21.18
C LEU A 107 1.97 0.94 -21.94
N LYS A 108 2.87 0.25 -21.22
CA LYS A 108 3.88 -0.63 -21.83
C LYS A 108 3.23 -1.68 -22.73
N ILE A 109 2.24 -2.42 -22.21
CA ILE A 109 1.52 -3.45 -22.97
C ILE A 109 0.84 -2.86 -24.20
N MET A 110 0.18 -1.70 -24.06
CA MET A 110 -0.48 -1.01 -25.17
C MET A 110 0.52 -0.63 -26.29
N ILE A 111 1.69 -0.09 -25.93
CA ILE A 111 2.72 0.32 -26.89
C ILE A 111 3.29 -0.89 -27.63
N ILE A 112 3.58 -1.99 -26.91
CA ILE A 112 4.07 -3.24 -27.52
C ILE A 112 3.03 -3.81 -28.49
N ASN A 113 1.78 -3.93 -28.04
CA ASN A 113 0.66 -4.41 -28.85
C ASN A 113 0.46 -3.58 -30.14
N ARG A 114 0.69 -2.26 -30.06
CA ARG A 114 0.61 -1.37 -31.23
C ARG A 114 1.80 -1.53 -32.18
N THR A 115 2.98 -1.85 -31.64
CA THR A 115 4.23 -1.97 -32.41
C THR A 115 4.37 -3.34 -33.08
N ASP A 116 3.90 -4.41 -32.42
CA ASP A 116 3.97 -5.79 -32.93
C ASP A 116 2.78 -6.17 -33.84
N GLY A 117 1.77 -5.30 -33.97
CA GLY A 117 0.65 -5.47 -34.91
C GLY A 117 -0.30 -6.63 -34.61
N THR A 118 -0.10 -7.38 -33.53
CA THR A 118 -0.91 -8.53 -33.12
C THR A 118 -2.06 -8.09 -32.21
N PRO A 119 -3.34 -8.17 -32.63
CA PRO A 119 -4.46 -7.77 -31.79
C PRO A 119 -4.63 -8.66 -30.56
N MET A 120 -4.98 -8.07 -29.41
CA MET A 120 -5.40 -8.76 -28.18
C MET A 120 -6.80 -9.37 -28.27
N ILE A 121 -7.14 -10.02 -29.38
CA ILE A 121 -8.27 -10.96 -29.50
C ILE A 121 -7.85 -12.04 -30.49
N SER A 122 -7.32 -13.16 -29.99
CA SER A 122 -7.41 -14.40 -30.73
C SER A 122 -8.90 -14.76 -30.80
N ALA A 123 -9.51 -14.52 -31.97
CA ALA A 123 -10.82 -15.04 -32.28
C ALA A 123 -10.81 -16.53 -31.93
N ARG A 124 -11.61 -16.95 -30.94
CA ARG A 124 -11.89 -18.36 -30.74
C ARG A 124 -12.54 -18.85 -32.03
N PRO A 125 -11.91 -19.76 -32.81
CA PRO A 125 -12.63 -20.46 -33.84
C PRO A 125 -13.37 -21.58 -33.11
N ASN A 126 -14.66 -21.43 -32.86
CA ASN A 126 -15.46 -22.57 -32.43
C ASN A 126 -16.85 -22.58 -33.08
N GLY A 127 -17.01 -23.49 -34.05
CA GLY A 127 -18.28 -24.19 -34.20
C GLY A 127 -19.26 -23.69 -35.26
N ALA A 128 -18.81 -23.44 -36.49
CA ALA A 128 -19.72 -23.62 -37.64
C ALA A 128 -19.90 -25.13 -37.88
N ALA A 129 -21.04 -25.70 -37.46
CA ALA A 129 -21.74 -26.83 -38.11
C ALA A 129 -22.82 -27.40 -37.17
N VAL A 130 -23.91 -26.65 -36.95
CA VAL A 130 -25.19 -27.30 -36.66
C VAL A 130 -25.57 -28.02 -37.95
N ARG A 131 -25.33 -29.33 -37.96
CA ARG A 131 -25.71 -30.25 -39.03
C ARG A 131 -27.22 -30.22 -39.20
N THR A 132 -27.71 -29.46 -40.16
CA THR A 132 -29.02 -29.71 -40.77
C THR A 132 -28.89 -30.97 -41.63
N GLY A 133 -28.96 -32.12 -40.96
CA GLY A 133 -29.16 -33.41 -41.62
C GLY A 133 -30.64 -33.79 -41.50
N SER A 134 -31.39 -33.67 -42.59
CA SER A 134 -32.72 -34.24 -42.74
C SER A 134 -32.72 -35.76 -42.52
N PRO A 135 -33.84 -36.30 -42.03
CA PRO A 135 -34.43 -37.50 -42.62
C PRO A 135 -35.90 -37.19 -42.99
N ALA A 136 -36.23 -37.22 -44.27
CA ALA A 136 -36.79 -38.40 -44.94
C ALA A 136 -38.31 -38.50 -44.74
N MET A 137 -39.01 -38.55 -45.87
CA MET A 137 -40.42 -38.89 -46.03
C MET A 137 -40.84 -40.06 -45.13
N GLN A 138 -41.98 -39.95 -44.46
CA GLN A 138 -42.82 -41.11 -44.17
C GLN A 138 -44.31 -40.73 -44.15
N ASN A 139 -44.97 -41.05 -45.27
CA ASN A 139 -46.34 -41.58 -45.47
C ASN A 139 -47.54 -40.71 -45.03
N ALA A 140 -48.50 -40.38 -45.90
CA ALA A 140 -49.41 -41.27 -46.65
C ALA A 140 -50.27 -42.14 -45.72
#